data_AF-A0A811ND94-F1
#
_entry.id   AF-A0A811ND94-F1
#
_cell.length_a   1.000
_cell.length_b   1.000
_cell.length_c   1.000
_cell.angle_alpha   90.00
_cell.angle_beta   90.00
_cell.angle_gamma   90.00
#
_symmetry.space_group_name_H-M   'P 1'
#
loop_
_entity.id
_entity.type
_entity.pdbx_description
1 polymer ?
#
loop_
_entity_poly.entity_id
_entity_poly.type
_entity_poly.pdbx_seq_one_letter_code
_entity_poly.pdbx_strand_id
1 'polypeptide(L)'
;MAVRKIYRELFSCSVDEDVASSPALQEPLKKMLLGLVSSYRYAGEHVDMDVAKLEVAQLSEAIREKRLHGDEVARIISSARSKPQLRATFQQYKDDQGTDIVELSR
;
A
#
# COMPACT_ATOMS: atom_id res chain seq x y z
N MET A 1 -12.62 6.60 -8.85
CA MET A 1 -12.98 6.20 -10.24
C MET A 1 -13.04 7.38 -11.21
N ALA A 2 -13.52 8.57 -10.80
CA ALA A 2 -13.59 9.75 -11.67
C ALA A 2 -12.26 10.09 -12.36
N VAL A 3 -11.14 10.10 -11.62
CA VAL A 3 -9.81 10.40 -12.17
C VAL A 3 -9.42 9.43 -13.29
N ARG A 4 -9.57 8.10 -13.09
CA ARG A 4 -9.26 7.09 -14.13
C ARG A 4 -10.12 7.25 -15.38
N LYS A 5 -11.38 7.63 -15.21
CA LYS A 5 -12.30 7.88 -16.34
C LYS A 5 -11.85 9.09 -17.14
N ILE A 6 -11.63 10.23 -16.48
CA ILE A 6 -11.18 11.48 -17.10
C ILE A 6 -9.80 11.29 -17.76
N TYR A 7 -8.89 10.56 -17.12
CA TYR A 7 -7.57 10.28 -17.69
C TYR A 7 -7.67 9.55 -19.03
N ARG A 8 -8.52 8.51 -19.11
CA ARG A 8 -8.78 7.79 -20.37
C ARG A 8 -9.41 8.67 -21.43
N GLU A 9 -10.33 9.56 -21.05
CA GLU A 9 -10.96 10.52 -21.97
C GLU A 9 -9.95 11.56 -22.51
N LEU A 10 -8.99 12.00 -21.70
CA LEU A 10 -7.99 13.01 -22.09
C LEU A 10 -6.80 12.43 -22.87
N PHE A 11 -6.30 11.25 -22.47
CA PHE A 11 -5.02 10.72 -22.95
C PHE A 11 -5.16 9.45 -23.80
N SER A 12 -6.38 8.90 -23.94
CA SER A 12 -6.63 7.64 -24.67
C SER A 12 -5.84 6.42 -24.16
N CYS A 13 -5.28 6.51 -22.96
CA CYS A 13 -4.59 5.44 -22.24
C CYS A 13 -5.05 5.40 -20.77
N SER A 14 -4.66 4.37 -20.04
CA SER A 14 -4.90 4.27 -18.61
C SER A 14 -3.70 4.75 -17.78
N VAL A 15 -3.98 5.30 -16.59
CA VAL A 15 -2.93 5.76 -15.67
C VAL A 15 -1.99 4.63 -15.24
N ASP A 16 -2.52 3.41 -15.12
CA ASP A 16 -1.76 2.20 -14.79
C ASP A 16 -0.82 1.78 -15.92
N GLU A 17 -1.22 1.90 -17.19
CA GLU A 17 -0.34 1.65 -18.35
C GLU A 17 0.82 2.66 -18.42
N ASP A 18 0.55 3.94 -18.18
CA ASP A 18 1.57 4.98 -18.18
C ASP A 18 2.57 4.79 -17.02
N VAL A 19 2.07 4.42 -15.83
CA VAL A 19 2.93 4.11 -14.68
C VAL A 19 3.80 2.88 -14.97
N ALA A 20 3.24 1.84 -15.59
CA ALA A 20 3.99 0.63 -15.93
C ALA A 20 5.07 0.88 -16.99
N SER A 21 4.75 1.66 -18.01
CA SER A 21 5.64 1.96 -19.15
C SER A 21 6.65 3.08 -18.87
N SER A 22 6.46 3.87 -17.81
CA SER A 22 7.33 4.99 -17.47
C SER A 22 8.79 4.53 -17.24
N PRO A 23 9.76 5.06 -18.01
CA PRO A 23 11.18 4.77 -17.82
C PRO A 23 11.77 5.51 -16.61
N ALA A 24 11.08 6.54 -16.11
CA ALA A 24 11.52 7.32 -14.95
C ALA A 24 11.26 6.59 -13.62
N LEU A 25 10.35 5.62 -13.61
CA LEU A 25 10.01 4.84 -12.42
C LEU A 25 10.84 3.55 -12.37
N GLN A 26 11.50 3.33 -11.23
CA GLN A 26 12.25 2.11 -10.93
C GLN A 26 11.56 1.29 -9.84
N GLU A 27 11.88 0.00 -9.75
CA GLU A 27 11.44 -0.83 -8.64
C GLU A 27 12.15 -0.43 -7.35
N PRO A 28 11.48 -0.52 -6.19
CA PRO A 28 10.12 -1.04 -5.95
C PRO A 28 8.99 0.00 -6.17
N LEU A 29 9.37 1.26 -6.42
CA LEU A 29 8.43 2.39 -6.44
C LEU A 29 7.38 2.22 -7.54
N LYS A 30 7.80 1.74 -8.72
CA LYS A 30 6.90 1.42 -9.84
C LYS A 30 5.81 0.43 -9.41
N LYS A 31 6.18 -0.70 -8.80
CA LYS A 31 5.21 -1.70 -8.31
C LYS A 31 4.27 -1.14 -7.25
N MET A 32 4.78 -0.33 -6.33
CA MET A 32 3.97 0.34 -5.31
C MET A 32 2.93 1.28 -5.96
N LEU A 33 3.37 2.16 -6.85
CA LEU A 33 2.49 3.08 -7.57
C LEU A 33 1.47 2.34 -8.41
N LEU A 34 1.88 1.28 -9.12
CA LEU A 34 0.98 0.46 -9.92
C LEU A 34 -0.13 -0.14 -9.04
N GLY A 35 0.21 -0.68 -7.88
CA GLY A 35 -0.78 -1.18 -6.91
C GLY A 35 -1.75 -0.10 -6.44
N LEU A 36 -1.26 1.12 -6.17
CA LEU A 36 -2.08 2.25 -5.74
C LEU A 36 -3.08 2.69 -6.83
N VAL A 37 -2.59 2.94 -8.04
CA VAL A 37 -3.40 3.51 -9.13
C VAL A 37 -4.37 2.49 -9.73
N SER A 38 -4.02 1.20 -9.71
CA SER A 38 -4.88 0.11 -10.17
C SER A 38 -5.91 -0.32 -9.11
N SER A 39 -5.68 0.00 -7.82
CA SER A 39 -6.55 -0.49 -6.75
C SER A 39 -8.00 -0.05 -6.90
N TYR A 40 -8.90 -0.99 -6.56
CA TYR A 40 -10.30 -0.74 -6.30
C TYR A 40 -10.61 -1.18 -4.87
N ARG A 41 -10.25 -0.32 -3.92
CA ARG A 41 -10.35 -0.62 -2.49
C ARG A 41 -11.81 -0.74 -2.07
N TYR A 42 -12.09 -1.75 -1.26
CA TYR A 42 -13.36 -1.86 -0.56
C TYR A 42 -13.52 -0.62 0.34
N ALA A 43 -14.66 0.06 0.20
CA ALA A 43 -14.97 1.30 0.93
C ALA A 43 -15.79 1.06 2.22
N GLY A 44 -16.08 -0.21 2.56
CA GLY A 44 -16.79 -0.53 3.79
C GLY A 44 -15.86 -0.57 5.01
N GLU A 45 -16.50 -0.59 6.18
CA GLU A 45 -15.85 -0.54 7.51
C GLU A 45 -15.42 -1.89 8.07
N HIS A 46 -15.54 -2.96 7.28
CA HIS A 46 -15.14 -4.29 7.72
C HIS A 46 -13.62 -4.36 7.93
N VAL A 47 -13.23 -4.91 9.07
CA VAL A 47 -11.84 -5.11 9.49
C VAL A 47 -11.69 -6.57 9.91
N ASP A 48 -10.65 -7.21 9.37
CA ASP A 48 -10.21 -8.54 9.76
C ASP A 48 -8.97 -8.40 10.66
N MET A 49 -9.16 -8.69 11.95
CA MET A 49 -8.10 -8.53 12.94
C MET A 49 -7.01 -9.61 12.85
N ASP A 50 -7.31 -10.78 12.30
CA ASP A 50 -6.32 -11.83 12.12
C ASP A 50 -5.37 -11.46 10.98
N VAL A 51 -5.92 -10.89 9.89
CA VAL A 51 -5.13 -10.26 8.82
C VAL A 51 -4.31 -9.10 9.37
N ALA A 52 -4.88 -8.24 10.21
CA ALA A 52 -4.15 -7.10 10.79
C ALA A 52 -2.92 -7.57 11.59
N LYS A 53 -3.05 -8.59 12.43
CA LYS A 53 -1.93 -9.16 13.21
C LYS A 53 -0.85 -9.78 12.31
N LEU A 54 -1.25 -10.50 11.26
CA LEU A 54 -0.31 -11.06 10.29
C LEU A 54 0.51 -9.95 9.61
N GLU A 55 -0.16 -8.88 9.19
CA GLU A 55 0.48 -7.74 8.53
C GLU A 55 1.40 -6.97 9.47
N VAL A 56 1.04 -6.83 10.75
CA VAL A 56 1.94 -6.26 11.77
C VAL A 56 3.22 -7.06 11.86
N ALA A 57 3.13 -8.39 11.95
CA ALA A 57 4.32 -9.25 12.02
C ALA A 57 5.22 -9.08 10.77
N GLN A 58 4.62 -9.02 9.58
CA GLN A 58 5.33 -8.78 8.32
C GLN A 58 5.99 -7.39 8.27
N LEU A 59 5.30 -6.35 8.72
CA LEU A 59 5.84 -4.99 8.78
C LEU A 59 7.00 -4.89 9.77
N SER A 60 6.84 -5.45 10.97
CA SER A 60 7.90 -5.47 12.00
C SER A 60 9.14 -6.21 11.52
N GLU A 61 8.97 -7.33 10.82
CA GLU A 61 10.08 -8.06 10.19
C GLU A 61 10.75 -7.25 9.09
N ALA A 62 9.98 -6.67 8.16
CA ALA A 62 10.53 -5.85 7.09
C ALA A 62 11.30 -4.63 7.62
N ILE A 63 10.83 -3.99 8.70
CA ILE A 63 11.51 -2.87 9.36
C ILE A 63 12.81 -3.35 10.03
N ARG A 64 12.76 -4.45 10.78
CA ARG A 64 13.93 -5.06 11.45
C ARG A 64 15.03 -5.40 10.44
N GLU A 65 14.66 -5.93 9.27
CA GLU A 65 15.60 -6.27 8.20
C GLU A 65 15.98 -5.08 7.30
N LYS A 66 15.39 -3.89 7.52
CA LYS A 66 15.54 -2.71 6.65
C LYS A 66 15.11 -2.97 5.20
N ARG A 67 14.14 -3.87 5.00
CA ARG A 67 13.57 -4.26 3.70
C ARG A 67 12.21 -3.59 3.47
N LEU A 68 12.17 -2.27 3.66
CA LEU A 68 10.97 -1.44 3.49
C LEU A 68 10.43 -1.45 2.05
N HIS A 69 11.30 -1.82 1.12
CA HIS A 69 11.05 -1.94 -0.31
C HIS A 69 10.58 -3.35 -0.72
N GLY A 70 10.36 -4.24 0.26
CA GLY A 70 9.90 -5.60 0.01
C GLY A 70 8.49 -5.65 -0.55
N ASP A 71 8.24 -6.72 -1.32
CA ASP A 71 6.94 -7.02 -1.93
C ASP A 71 5.79 -7.04 -0.91
N GLU A 72 6.06 -7.46 0.32
CA GLU A 72 5.08 -7.52 1.39
C GLU A 72 4.61 -6.13 1.82
N VAL A 73 5.56 -5.22 2.05
CA VAL A 73 5.25 -3.82 2.42
C VAL A 73 4.51 -3.13 1.28
N ALA A 74 4.98 -3.33 0.04
CA ALA A 74 4.29 -2.81 -1.14
C ALA A 74 2.87 -3.37 -1.26
N ARG A 75 2.65 -4.66 -0.97
CA ARG A 75 1.33 -5.28 -0.97
C ARG A 75 0.43 -4.67 0.10
N ILE A 76 0.88 -4.63 1.36
CA ILE A 76 0.07 -4.10 2.47
C ILE A 76 -0.37 -2.66 2.18
N ILE A 77 0.56 -1.80 1.75
CA ILE A 77 0.28 -0.37 1.52
C ILE A 77 -0.53 -0.14 0.23
N SER A 78 -0.18 -0.84 -0.85
CA SER A 78 -0.68 -0.52 -2.20
C SER A 78 -1.89 -1.34 -2.59
N SER A 79 -1.90 -2.63 -2.23
CA SER A 79 -2.82 -3.63 -2.72
C SER A 79 -4.06 -3.73 -1.85
N ALA A 80 -5.20 -3.30 -2.40
CA ALA A 80 -6.57 -3.67 -2.04
C ALA A 80 -7.07 -3.45 -0.59
N ARG A 81 -6.24 -3.15 0.41
CA ARG A 81 -6.71 -2.93 1.78
C ARG A 81 -7.64 -1.72 1.87
N SER A 82 -8.77 -1.93 2.53
CA SER A 82 -9.67 -0.85 2.91
C SER A 82 -8.92 0.10 3.85
N LYS A 83 -9.30 1.38 3.86
CA LYS A 83 -8.70 2.35 4.79
C LYS A 83 -8.91 1.93 6.26
N PRO A 84 -10.08 1.39 6.66
CA PRO A 84 -10.28 0.85 8.00
C PRO A 84 -9.32 -0.28 8.35
N GLN A 85 -9.07 -1.23 7.43
CA GLN A 85 -8.11 -2.31 7.65
C GLN A 85 -6.70 -1.77 7.91
N LEU A 86 -6.22 -0.85 7.07
CA LEU A 86 -4.89 -0.25 7.25
C LEU A 86 -4.75 0.48 8.60
N ARG A 87 -5.80 1.18 9.03
CA ARG A 87 -5.83 1.83 10.35
C ARG A 87 -5.72 0.81 11.47
N ALA A 88 -6.45 -0.30 11.38
CA ALA A 88 -6.37 -1.37 12.38
C ALA A 88 -4.97 -2.00 12.42
N THR A 89 -4.37 -2.29 11.26
CA THR A 89 -2.99 -2.78 11.17
C THR A 89 -2.00 -1.82 11.81
N PHE A 90 -2.06 -0.51 11.53
CA PHE A 90 -1.15 0.47 12.13
C PHE A 90 -1.38 0.69 13.62
N GLN A 91 -2.64 0.62 14.08
CA GLN A 91 -2.94 0.72 15.51
C GLN A 91 -2.38 -0.49 16.25
N GLN A 92 -2.60 -1.70 15.73
CA GLN A 92 -2.03 -2.92 16.31
C GLN A 92 -0.50 -2.89 16.29
N TYR A 93 0.12 -2.36 15.23
CA TYR A 93 1.56 -2.17 15.18
C TYR A 93 2.07 -1.30 16.33
N LYS A 94 1.39 -0.17 16.58
CA LYS A 94 1.74 0.75 17.66
C LYS A 94 1.55 0.11 19.03
N ASP A 95 0.50 -0.68 19.21
CA ASP A 95 0.22 -1.39 20.45
C ASP A 95 1.29 -2.47 20.73
N ASP A 96 1.76 -3.17 19.69
CA ASP A 96 2.76 -4.25 19.81
C ASP A 96 4.20 -3.74 19.94
N GLN A 97 4.56 -2.67 19.23
CA GLN A 97 5.93 -2.16 19.14
C GLN A 97 6.19 -0.96 20.05
N GLY A 98 5.14 -0.36 20.62
CA GLY A 98 5.22 0.84 21.46
C GLY A 98 5.56 2.14 20.72
N THR A 99 5.77 2.07 19.40
CA THR A 99 6.22 3.19 18.56
C THR A 99 5.42 3.24 17.28
N ASP A 100 5.14 4.45 16.80
CA ASP A 100 4.43 4.63 15.53
C ASP A 100 5.30 4.21 14.34
N ILE A 101 4.69 3.65 13.30
CA ILE A 101 5.39 3.26 12.07
C ILE A 101 6.12 4.44 11.40
N VAL A 102 5.62 5.67 11.59
CA VAL A 102 6.22 6.91 11.05
C VAL A 102 7.50 7.30 11.78
N GLU A 103 7.64 6.96 13.07
CA GLU A 103 8.82 7.33 13.85
C GLU A 103 10.03 6.44 13.55
N LEU A 104 9.81 5.27 12.95
CA LEU A 104 10.85 4.30 12.62
C LEU A 104 11.48 4.51 11.23
N SER A 105 10.96 5.47 10.44
CA SER A 105 11.50 5.79 9.11
C SER A 105 12.56 6.91 9.11
N ARG A 106 13.16 7.23 10.27
CA ARG A 106 14.22 8.24 10.43
C ARG A 106 15.62 7.64 10.45
#